data_AF-A0A957LSQ0-F1
#
_entry.id   AF-A0A957LSQ0-F1
#
_cell.length_a   1.000
_cell.length_b   1.000
_cell.length_c   1.000
_cell.angle_alpha   90.00
_cell.angle_beta   90.00
_cell.angle_gamma   90.00
#
_symmetry.space_group_name_H-M   'P 1'
#
loop_
_entity.id
_entity.type
_entity.pdbx_description
1 polymer ?
#
loop_
_entity_poly.entity_id
_entity_poly.type
_entity_poly.pdbx_seq_one_letter_code
_entity_poly.pdbx_strand_id
1 'polypeptide(L)'
;PYSRRAIEIARAGGVPIIHFGTDTAGLLPLIREAGGDVIGVDWRIDLDAAWHMLGDGVAVQGNLDPIALFAPWEELRPRIQQVLDRAHAVGRPGHIFNLGHGILPQTPVENVKRLVEFVHEYSQGLRE
;
A
#
# COMPACT_ATOMS: atom_id res chain seq x y z
N PRO A 1 12.60 18.11 1.11
CA PRO A 1 13.69 18.49 0.15
C PRO A 1 14.66 17.35 -0.15
N TYR A 2 15.18 16.64 0.86
CA TYR A 2 16.13 15.55 0.64
C TYR A 2 15.53 14.32 -0.06
N SER A 3 14.27 13.96 0.25
CA SER A 3 13.57 12.89 -0.49
C SER A 3 13.47 13.19 -1.98
N ARG A 4 13.15 14.44 -2.36
CA ARG A 4 13.13 14.87 -3.77
C ARG A 4 14.48 14.65 -4.45
N ARG A 5 15.57 15.09 -3.81
CA ARG A 5 16.94 14.89 -4.35
C ARG A 5 17.29 13.41 -4.47
N ALA A 6 16.93 12.58 -3.50
CA ALA A 6 17.19 11.14 -3.55
C ALA A 6 16.42 10.48 -4.70
N ILE A 7 15.16 10.87 -4.91
CA ILE A 7 14.32 10.39 -6.01
C ILE A 7 14.89 10.83 -7.36
N GLU A 8 15.30 12.10 -7.52
CA GLU A 8 15.95 12.60 -8.74
C GLU A 8 17.20 11.81 -9.10
N ILE A 9 18.04 11.48 -8.11
CA ILE A 9 19.23 10.64 -8.31
C ILE A 9 18.81 9.22 -8.72
N ALA A 10 17.86 8.62 -8.01
CA ALA A 10 17.40 7.26 -8.27
C ALA A 10 16.75 7.12 -9.66
N ARG A 11 16.16 8.19 -10.21
CA ARG A 11 15.57 8.19 -11.57
C ARG A 11 16.60 7.89 -12.66
N ALA A 12 17.88 8.14 -12.43
CA ALA A 12 18.95 7.75 -13.36
C ALA A 12 19.01 6.23 -13.59
N GLY A 13 18.44 5.43 -12.68
CA GLY A 13 18.31 3.98 -12.82
C GLY A 13 17.24 3.52 -13.84
N GLY A 14 16.38 4.43 -14.34
CA GLY A 14 15.39 4.10 -15.37
C GLY A 14 14.28 3.13 -14.95
N VAL A 15 14.08 2.93 -13.65
CA VAL A 15 13.05 2.05 -13.07
C VAL A 15 12.05 2.84 -12.22
N PRO A 16 10.82 2.32 -12.01
CA PRO A 16 9.85 2.96 -11.12
C PRO A 16 10.36 3.11 -9.69
N ILE A 17 10.02 4.22 -9.04
CA ILE A 17 10.43 4.55 -7.68
C ILE A 17 9.21 4.55 -6.76
N ILE A 18 9.31 3.76 -5.67
CA ILE A 18 8.34 3.79 -4.58
C ILE A 18 8.84 4.76 -3.51
N HIS A 19 8.06 5.79 -3.19
CA HIS A 19 8.34 6.71 -2.09
C HIS A 19 7.45 6.33 -0.90
N PHE A 20 8.05 5.75 0.14
CA PHE A 20 7.35 5.29 1.33
C PHE A 20 7.87 6.02 2.57
N GLY A 21 6.94 6.55 3.36
CA GLY A 21 7.21 7.12 4.68
C GLY A 21 6.23 6.58 5.71
N THR A 22 6.71 6.28 6.90
CA THR A 22 5.90 5.78 8.02
C THR A 22 5.49 6.94 8.93
N ASP A 23 4.27 6.92 9.45
CA ASP A 23 3.71 8.00 10.27
C ASP A 23 3.62 9.31 9.49
N THR A 24 3.23 9.21 8.22
CA THR A 24 3.25 10.33 7.26
C THR A 24 1.90 10.67 6.65
N ALA A 25 0.80 10.18 7.22
CA ALA A 25 -0.55 10.47 6.72
C ALA A 25 -0.80 11.99 6.50
N GLY A 26 -0.40 12.84 7.46
CA GLY A 26 -0.51 14.30 7.35
C GLY A 26 0.48 14.94 6.37
N LEU A 27 1.46 14.19 5.86
CA LEU A 27 2.50 14.67 4.95
C LEU A 27 2.35 14.11 3.52
N LEU A 28 1.31 13.32 3.24
CA LEU A 28 1.08 12.71 1.92
C LEU A 28 1.13 13.72 0.75
N PRO A 29 0.53 14.93 0.85
CA PRO A 29 0.67 15.94 -0.21
C PRO A 29 2.13 16.36 -0.44
N LEU A 30 2.91 16.53 0.63
CA LEU A 30 4.32 16.92 0.53
C LEU A 30 5.19 15.77 0.00
N ILE A 31 4.86 14.52 0.35
CA ILE A 31 5.50 13.31 -0.21
C ILE A 31 5.24 13.24 -1.71
N ARG A 32 4.00 13.47 -2.15
CA ARG A 32 3.61 13.55 -3.56
C ARG A 32 4.37 14.64 -4.33
N GLU A 33 4.56 15.81 -3.73
CA GLU A 33 5.35 16.91 -4.29
C GLU A 33 6.86 16.62 -4.33
N ALA A 34 7.36 15.75 -3.43
CA ALA A 34 8.74 15.30 -3.47
C ALA A 34 8.98 14.29 -4.59
N GLY A 35 7.94 13.57 -5.03
CA GLY A 35 7.94 12.67 -6.17
C GLY A 35 7.84 11.20 -5.77
N GLY A 36 8.05 10.33 -6.77
CA GLY A 36 7.78 8.89 -6.72
C GLY A 36 6.71 8.54 -7.75
N ASP A 37 6.83 7.35 -8.34
CA ASP A 37 5.85 6.83 -9.30
C ASP A 37 4.75 6.06 -8.55
N VAL A 38 5.11 5.50 -7.39
CA VAL A 38 4.20 4.88 -6.42
C VAL A 38 4.43 5.52 -5.05
N ILE A 39 3.36 5.83 -4.33
CA ILE A 39 3.45 6.29 -2.94
C ILE A 39 3.03 5.16 -2.00
N GLY A 40 3.94 4.78 -1.09
CA GLY A 40 3.62 3.83 -0.04
C GLY A 40 2.80 4.51 1.06
N VAL A 41 1.73 3.86 1.49
CA VAL A 41 0.81 4.34 2.52
C VAL A 41 0.90 3.40 3.72
N ASP A 42 1.07 3.96 4.93
CA ASP A 42 1.04 3.16 6.15
C ASP A 42 -0.39 2.90 6.64
N TRP A 43 -0.56 1.98 7.59
CA TRP A 43 -1.86 1.44 8.00
C TRP A 43 -2.76 2.38 8.82
N ARG A 44 -2.27 3.56 9.22
CA ARG A 44 -3.01 4.49 10.10
C ARG A 44 -4.04 5.34 9.37
N ILE A 45 -4.05 5.31 8.05
CA ILE A 45 -5.02 6.01 7.21
C ILE A 45 -5.70 5.00 6.30
N ASP A 46 -6.97 5.22 6.00
CA ASP A 46 -7.65 4.40 5.01
C ASP A 46 -7.04 4.62 3.62
N LEU A 47 -6.83 3.53 2.86
CA LEU A 47 -6.10 3.57 1.58
C LEU A 47 -6.79 4.46 0.54
N ASP A 48 -8.11 4.42 0.46
CA ASP A 48 -8.92 5.26 -0.43
C ASP A 48 -8.77 6.74 -0.05
N ALA A 49 -8.87 7.09 1.22
CA ALA A 49 -8.67 8.46 1.69
C ALA A 49 -7.26 8.97 1.34
N ALA A 50 -6.23 8.17 1.57
CA ALA A 50 -4.86 8.48 1.19
C ALA A 50 -4.72 8.67 -0.33
N TRP A 51 -5.32 7.80 -1.14
CA TRP A 51 -5.21 7.88 -2.59
C TRP A 51 -5.93 9.11 -3.17
N HIS A 52 -7.06 9.52 -2.56
CA HIS A 52 -7.72 10.79 -2.89
C HIS A 52 -6.84 12.00 -2.57
N MET A 53 -6.18 12.03 -1.41
CA MET A 53 -5.25 13.11 -1.04
C MET A 53 -4.06 13.21 -2.01
N LEU A 54 -3.57 12.08 -2.52
CA LEU A 54 -2.45 12.03 -3.46
C LEU A 54 -2.81 12.46 -4.88
N GLY A 55 -4.11 12.52 -5.21
CA GLY A 55 -4.60 12.92 -6.53
C GLY A 55 -4.23 11.94 -7.64
N ASP A 56 -4.32 12.41 -8.89
CA ASP A 56 -3.94 11.63 -10.08
C ASP A 56 -2.43 11.59 -10.34
N GLY A 57 -2.03 10.66 -11.21
CA GLY A 57 -0.67 10.55 -11.74
C GLY A 57 0.32 9.81 -10.84
N VAL A 58 -0.17 9.14 -9.77
CA VAL A 58 0.62 8.21 -8.95
C VAL A 58 -0.18 6.96 -8.62
N ALA A 59 0.53 5.84 -8.52
CA ALA A 59 0.04 4.60 -7.93
C ALA A 59 0.18 4.65 -6.39
N VAL A 60 -0.51 3.75 -5.69
CA VAL A 60 -0.40 3.56 -4.24
C VAL A 60 0.01 2.14 -3.89
N GLN A 61 0.83 2.00 -2.84
CA GLN A 61 1.19 0.72 -2.27
C GLN A 61 0.75 0.63 -0.80
N GLY A 62 0.12 -0.48 -0.41
CA GLY A 62 -0.26 -0.74 0.98
C GLY A 62 -1.70 -1.26 1.15
N ASN A 63 -2.28 -1.17 2.35
CA ASN A 63 -1.62 -0.72 3.58
C ASN A 63 -2.05 -1.50 4.83
N LEU A 64 -2.28 -2.81 4.70
CA LEU A 64 -2.72 -3.67 5.81
C LEU A 64 -1.79 -3.54 7.02
N ASP A 65 -2.35 -3.40 8.23
CA ASP A 65 -1.58 -3.42 9.47
C ASP A 65 -0.78 -4.74 9.61
N PRO A 66 0.55 -4.71 9.75
CA PRO A 66 1.35 -5.93 9.90
C PRO A 66 0.93 -6.78 11.12
N ILE A 67 0.37 -6.16 12.17
CA ILE A 67 -0.11 -6.89 13.36
C ILE A 67 -1.36 -7.72 13.03
N ALA A 68 -2.14 -7.35 12.01
CA ALA A 68 -3.31 -8.12 11.59
C ALA A 68 -2.94 -9.57 11.21
N LEU A 69 -1.71 -9.81 10.76
CA LEU A 69 -1.21 -11.14 10.41
C LEU A 69 -1.10 -12.11 11.60
N PHE A 70 -1.24 -11.66 12.83
CA PHE A 70 -1.32 -12.53 14.01
C PHE A 70 -2.74 -13.00 14.31
N ALA A 71 -3.76 -12.39 13.69
CA ALA A 71 -5.14 -12.76 13.92
C ALA A 71 -5.47 -14.13 13.28
N PRO A 72 -6.47 -14.85 13.82
CA PRO A 72 -7.09 -15.97 13.13
C PRO A 72 -7.60 -15.58 11.74
N TRP A 73 -7.70 -16.56 10.83
CA TRP A 73 -8.02 -16.29 9.42
C TRP A 73 -9.39 -15.61 9.24
N GLU A 74 -10.37 -16.00 10.05
CA GLU A 74 -11.71 -15.43 10.08
C GLU A 74 -11.73 -13.93 10.39
N GLU A 75 -10.73 -13.43 11.12
CA GLU A 75 -10.56 -12.01 11.45
C GLU A 75 -9.63 -11.29 10.49
N LEU A 76 -8.63 -11.99 9.94
CA LEU A 76 -7.68 -11.44 8.97
C LEU A 76 -8.34 -11.22 7.60
N ARG A 77 -9.11 -12.19 7.10
CA ARG A 77 -9.73 -12.13 5.76
C ARG A 77 -10.56 -10.87 5.53
N PRO A 78 -11.48 -10.45 6.42
CA PRO A 78 -12.27 -9.24 6.21
C PRO A 78 -11.43 -7.96 6.15
N ARG A 79 -10.30 -7.91 6.88
CA ARG A 79 -9.39 -6.76 6.86
C ARG A 79 -8.65 -6.65 5.52
N ILE A 80 -8.26 -7.79 4.94
CA ILE A 80 -7.64 -7.84 3.62
C ILE A 80 -8.66 -7.38 2.56
N GLN A 81 -9.90 -7.90 2.62
CA GLN A 81 -10.99 -7.50 1.74
C GLN A 81 -11.22 -5.99 1.80
N GLN A 82 -11.31 -5.42 3.00
CA GLN A 82 -11.54 -4.00 3.18
C GLN A 82 -10.49 -3.12 2.47
N VAL A 83 -9.21 -3.49 2.51
CA VAL A 83 -8.15 -2.76 1.80
C VAL A 83 -8.33 -2.85 0.28
N LEU A 84 -8.63 -4.04 -0.24
CA LEU A 84 -8.85 -4.28 -1.67
C LEU A 84 -10.11 -3.58 -2.19
N ASP A 85 -11.20 -3.64 -1.44
CA ASP A 85 -12.48 -3.01 -1.77
C ASP A 85 -12.34 -1.49 -1.79
N ARG A 86 -11.67 -0.90 -0.79
CA ARG A 86 -11.38 0.53 -0.75
C ARG A 86 -10.53 0.97 -1.95
N ALA A 87 -9.48 0.22 -2.28
CA ALA A 87 -8.67 0.51 -3.46
C ALA A 87 -9.50 0.44 -4.74
N HIS A 88 -10.31 -0.61 -4.90
CA HIS A 88 -11.16 -0.80 -6.07
C HIS A 88 -12.22 0.31 -6.20
N ALA A 89 -12.80 0.76 -5.08
CA ALA A 89 -13.79 1.83 -5.05
C ALA A 89 -13.25 3.19 -5.55
N VAL A 90 -11.93 3.42 -5.55
CA VAL A 90 -11.32 4.61 -6.18
C VAL A 90 -11.51 4.60 -7.70
N GLY A 91 -11.73 3.43 -8.31
CA GLY A 91 -12.16 3.32 -9.71
C GLY A 91 -11.06 3.59 -10.74
N ARG A 92 -9.78 3.42 -10.37
CA ARG A 92 -8.63 3.59 -11.29
C ARG A 92 -7.51 2.58 -11.01
N PRO A 93 -6.67 2.23 -12.01
CA PRO A 93 -5.56 1.31 -11.80
C PRO A 93 -4.44 1.96 -10.97
N GLY A 94 -3.55 1.12 -10.42
CA GLY A 94 -2.36 1.59 -9.69
C GLY A 94 -2.34 1.22 -8.20
N HIS A 95 -3.15 0.28 -7.75
CA HIS A 95 -3.00 -0.30 -6.41
C HIS A 95 -2.02 -1.48 -6.42
N ILE A 96 -1.01 -1.41 -5.57
CA ILE A 96 -0.13 -2.52 -5.21
C ILE A 96 -0.45 -2.90 -3.76
N PHE A 97 -1.12 -4.04 -3.56
CA PHE A 97 -1.37 -4.51 -2.20
C PHE A 97 -0.05 -4.75 -1.46
N ASN A 98 0.06 -4.24 -0.24
CA ASN A 98 1.17 -4.53 0.66
C ASN A 98 0.74 -4.30 2.11
N LEU A 99 1.58 -4.69 3.05
CA LEU A 99 1.48 -4.23 4.42
C LEU A 99 1.83 -2.74 4.51
N GLY A 100 1.32 -2.06 5.53
CA GLY A 100 1.66 -0.68 5.84
C GLY A 100 3.04 -0.51 6.52
N HIS A 101 3.74 -1.61 6.80
CA HIS A 101 5.11 -1.66 7.32
C HIS A 101 5.71 -3.06 7.10
N GLY A 102 7.00 -3.23 7.42
CA GLY A 102 7.64 -4.54 7.46
C GLY A 102 6.95 -5.53 8.40
N ILE A 103 6.93 -6.79 7.96
CA ILE A 103 6.44 -7.94 8.73
C ILE A 103 7.22 -8.12 10.04
N LEU A 104 6.55 -8.65 11.08
CA LEU A 104 7.18 -8.92 12.36
C LEU A 104 7.83 -10.32 12.36
N PRO A 105 8.97 -10.54 13.04
CA PRO A 105 9.69 -11.83 12.98
C PRO A 105 8.86 -13.04 13.42
N GLN A 106 7.92 -12.84 14.35
CA GLN A 106 7.07 -13.90 14.91
C GLN A 106 5.78 -14.10 14.10
N THR A 107 5.58 -13.38 13.00
CA THR A 107 4.37 -13.50 12.19
C THR A 107 4.22 -14.93 11.67
N PRO A 108 3.05 -15.59 11.85
CA PRO A 108 2.83 -16.93 11.33
C PRO A 108 2.97 -16.98 9.82
N VAL A 109 3.93 -17.77 9.31
CA VAL A 109 4.19 -17.94 7.87
C VAL A 109 2.95 -18.39 7.11
N GLU A 110 2.13 -19.23 7.73
CA GLU A 110 0.88 -19.72 7.15
C GLU A 110 -0.11 -18.57 6.85
N ASN A 111 -0.22 -17.58 7.75
CA ASN A 111 -1.07 -16.42 7.52
C ASN A 111 -0.54 -15.55 6.36
N VAL A 112 0.78 -15.47 6.17
CA VAL A 112 1.39 -14.76 5.05
C VAL A 112 1.08 -15.45 3.72
N LYS A 113 1.16 -16.78 3.67
CA LYS A 113 0.82 -17.55 2.46
C LYS A 113 -0.65 -17.36 2.09
N ARG A 114 -1.55 -17.53 3.06
CA ARG A 114 -3.00 -17.32 2.85
C ARG A 114 -3.33 -15.90 2.44
N LEU A 115 -2.65 -14.90 3.00
CA LEU A 115 -2.78 -13.51 2.58
C LEU A 115 -2.48 -13.37 1.07
N VAL A 116 -1.33 -13.88 0.62
CA VAL A 116 -0.90 -13.75 -0.78
C VAL A 116 -1.85 -14.46 -1.74
N GLU A 117 -2.25 -15.70 -1.43
CA GLU A 117 -3.22 -16.47 -2.21
C GLU A 117 -4.55 -15.71 -2.31
N PHE A 118 -5.08 -15.25 -1.17
CA PHE A 118 -6.35 -14.54 -1.12
C PHE A 118 -6.34 -13.21 -1.88
N VAL A 119 -5.25 -12.44 -1.81
CA VAL A 119 -5.11 -11.17 -2.55
C VAL A 119 -5.15 -11.43 -4.07
N HIS A 120 -4.49 -12.48 -4.56
CA HIS A 120 -4.53 -12.83 -5.98
C HIS A 120 -5.93 -13.27 -6.42
N GLU A 121 -6.57 -14.16 -5.68
CA GLU A 121 -7.92 -14.67 -5.99
C GLU A 121 -8.97 -13.54 -5.95
N TYR A 122 -9.02 -12.79 -4.85
CA TYR A 122 -10.04 -11.76 -4.66
C TYR A 122 -9.87 -10.61 -5.66
N SER A 123 -8.64 -10.18 -5.93
CA SER A 123 -8.40 -9.11 -6.91
C SER A 123 -8.71 -9.52 -8.35
N GLN A 124 -8.64 -10.81 -8.70
CA GLN A 124 -9.11 -11.31 -10.00
C GLN A 124 -10.63 -11.14 -10.13
N GLY A 125 -11.39 -11.54 -9.12
CA GLY A 125 -12.86 -11.39 -9.12
C GLY A 125 -13.33 -9.93 -9.16
N LEU A 126 -12.56 -8.97 -8.63
CA LEU A 126 -12.87 -7.54 -8.74
C LEU A 126 -12.65 -6.94 -10.15
N ARG A 127 -12.01 -7.67 -11.06
CA ARG A 127 -11.75 -7.22 -12.45
C ARG A 127 -12.74 -7.80 -13.46
N GLU A 128 -13.51 -8.80 -13.05
CA GLU A 128 -14.59 -9.41 -13.84
C GLU A 128 -15.89 -8.61 -13.73
#